data_AF-A0A6J7FL88-F1
#
_entry.id   AF-A0A6J7FL88-F1
#
_cell.length_a   1.000
_cell.length_b   1.000
_cell.length_c   1.000
_cell.angle_alpha   90.00
_cell.angle_beta   90.00
_cell.angle_gamma   90.00
#
_symmetry.space_group_name_H-M   'P 1'
#
loop_
_entity.id
_entity.type
_entity.pdbx_description
1 polymer ?
#
loop_
_entity_poly.entity_id
_entity_poly.type
_entity_poly.pdbx_seq_one_letter_code
_entity_poly.pdbx_strand_id
1 'polypeptide(L)'
;MINRKKPRKKFLVVSTLLIFTFSLFSNTQPAIADPLPRKILSGWIPYWNMKEAIPAIVANGDLIKEVMPFWYSLKSPSKIADDYTSANPSIPMAIPLATMRDSGFTIIPTITDETLNADGTKPLALAKMLADPATRAQIVKLISDLAFSKNINGIDNFDGIDLDFETFAFVDPSSSWPSTRVNWVSFIQELSNTLHAKGKLLSLTTPYLLDPATGKKGYYVYDWASTGPMIDRLRIMTYDYSTTNPGPIGPIDWVERTVSYAVSVVPASKVYVGVAGYGKDWITKVEGTCPSQYASAIKTNAKAAAVIMKDMPGLATKNGATPTYSEVNAEVTFTYQKAYTVKSDAGVVTTCTATHTVWYQDARSYSLRAQLVAKYHLAGLAAWTLGWEDLAASEAVRTVGRAIAPDQVVSTLTFDTNEIAYGIPVNLKGVFQLQDKQPISGLPVHLEIRTVGEASWREILQTATGPDGTVIAPLTLGNSTFVRLRSDASWERLGSQSSELQVFVKGKLSVNAPTSSPVGSQILIHGTVQPKRTGVEISLERFVSGAWKPSGAKTQTDISGGYSLSVTETTRTPARYRVIMGNDEKIAGQVGAVFTIVIY
;
A
#
# COMPACT_ATOMS: atom_id res chain seq x y z
N MET A 1 31.92 16.97 80.69
CA MET A 1 30.64 17.70 80.82
C MET A 1 29.50 16.71 80.61
N ILE A 2 28.52 16.76 81.49
CA ILE A 2 27.47 15.76 81.75
C ILE A 2 26.28 15.97 80.80
N ASN A 3 25.77 14.89 80.18
CA ASN A 3 24.34 14.53 80.21
C ASN A 3 24.10 13.25 79.38
N ARG A 4 24.00 12.08 80.03
CA ARG A 4 22.75 11.44 80.51
C ARG A 4 21.71 11.18 79.40
N LYS A 5 21.62 9.92 78.96
CA LYS A 5 20.34 9.18 78.87
C LYS A 5 20.54 7.73 79.29
N LYS A 6 19.71 7.31 80.26
CA LYS A 6 19.67 6.01 80.95
C LYS A 6 18.67 5.05 80.25
N PRO A 7 18.58 3.77 80.65
CA PRO A 7 18.61 2.61 79.74
C PRO A 7 17.21 2.01 79.47
N ARG A 8 17.10 1.17 78.42
CA ARG A 8 15.97 0.27 78.22
C ARG A 8 16.30 -1.14 78.69
N LYS A 9 15.54 -1.62 79.69
CA LYS A 9 15.43 -3.02 80.10
C LYS A 9 14.51 -3.79 79.14
N LYS A 10 14.83 -5.06 78.93
CA LYS A 10 14.03 -6.07 78.23
C LYS A 10 12.72 -6.35 78.99
N PHE A 11 11.62 -6.52 78.26
CA PHE A 11 10.49 -7.36 78.66
C PHE A 11 10.00 -8.14 77.44
N LEU A 12 9.92 -9.45 77.63
CA LEU A 12 9.34 -10.43 76.72
C LEU A 12 7.82 -10.43 76.95
N VAL A 13 7.01 -10.24 75.91
CA VAL A 13 5.58 -10.56 75.93
C VAL A 13 5.27 -11.33 74.65
N VAL A 14 4.84 -12.57 74.86
CA VAL A 14 4.29 -13.47 73.83
C VAL A 14 2.91 -12.95 73.44
N SER A 15 2.63 -12.79 72.14
CA SER A 15 1.26 -12.60 71.66
C SER A 15 1.12 -13.11 70.22
N THR A 16 0.55 -14.31 70.15
CA THR A 16 -0.42 -14.84 69.18
C THR A 16 -0.33 -14.35 67.72
N LEU A 17 0.10 -15.28 66.88
CA LEU A 17 0.09 -15.20 65.42
C LEU A 17 -1.36 -15.17 64.90
N LEU A 18 -1.79 -14.03 64.34
CA LEU A 18 -2.97 -13.95 63.47
C LEU A 18 -2.48 -13.81 62.03
N ILE A 19 -2.57 -14.88 61.26
CA ILE A 19 -2.27 -14.89 59.82
C ILE A 19 -3.47 -14.26 59.10
N PHE A 20 -3.35 -12.99 58.72
CA PHE A 20 -4.22 -12.40 57.71
C PHE A 20 -3.69 -12.81 56.33
N THR A 21 -4.35 -13.77 55.70
CA THR A 21 -4.16 -14.04 54.27
C THR A 21 -4.79 -12.89 53.47
N PHE A 22 -3.98 -11.88 53.14
CA PHE A 22 -4.31 -10.93 52.08
C PHE A 22 -4.13 -11.65 50.74
N SER A 23 -5.23 -12.06 50.12
CA SER A 23 -5.24 -12.44 48.71
C SER A 23 -4.95 -11.19 47.88
N LEU A 24 -3.68 -10.99 47.53
CA LEU A 24 -3.27 -10.08 46.48
C LEU A 24 -3.84 -10.63 45.16
N PHE A 25 -4.97 -10.08 44.73
CA PHE A 25 -5.39 -10.19 43.34
C PHE A 25 -4.39 -9.38 42.51
N SER A 26 -3.31 -10.03 42.07
CA SER A 26 -2.49 -9.53 40.98
C SER A 26 -3.37 -9.46 39.75
N ASN A 27 -3.84 -8.27 39.41
CA ASN A 27 -4.43 -7.98 38.12
C ASN A 27 -3.27 -8.05 37.11
N THR A 28 -2.87 -9.26 36.73
CA THR A 28 -2.00 -9.48 35.57
C THR A 28 -2.86 -9.20 34.35
N GLN A 29 -3.00 -7.93 34.01
CA GLN A 29 -3.34 -7.55 32.65
C GLN A 29 -2.27 -8.23 31.77
N PRO A 30 -2.65 -9.13 30.84
CA PRO A 30 -1.66 -9.75 29.97
C PRO A 30 -0.88 -8.60 29.33
N ALA A 31 0.45 -8.64 29.41
CA ALA A 31 1.28 -7.73 28.66
C ALA A 31 0.83 -7.86 27.20
N ILE A 32 0.20 -6.81 26.67
CA ILE A 32 -0.06 -6.71 25.23
C ILE A 32 1.34 -6.77 24.64
N ALA A 33 1.67 -7.86 23.96
CA ALA A 33 2.94 -7.97 23.25
C ALA A 33 3.11 -6.71 22.41
N ASP A 34 4.29 -6.08 22.48
CA ASP A 34 4.54 -4.85 21.73
C ASP A 34 4.13 -5.07 20.27
N PRO A 35 3.31 -4.17 19.69
CA PRO A 35 2.83 -4.36 18.33
C PRO A 35 4.01 -4.48 17.39
N LEU A 36 3.96 -5.49 16.50
CA LEU A 36 4.93 -5.62 15.44
C LEU A 36 4.93 -4.34 14.59
N PRO A 37 6.11 -3.83 14.19
CA PRO A 37 6.17 -2.63 13.39
C PRO A 37 5.52 -2.84 12.02
N ARG A 38 4.93 -1.78 11.45
CA ARG A 38 4.58 -1.75 10.02
C ARG A 38 5.88 -1.92 9.22
N LYS A 39 5.86 -2.83 8.24
CA LYS A 39 7.01 -3.14 7.37
C LYS A 39 7.25 -2.02 6.36
N ILE A 40 7.91 -0.95 6.80
CA ILE A 40 8.15 0.27 6.01
C ILE A 40 9.57 0.38 5.45
N LEU A 41 10.40 -0.66 5.55
CA LEU A 41 11.74 -0.67 4.97
C LEU A 41 11.79 -1.63 3.77
N SER A 42 12.40 -1.17 2.69
CA SER A 42 12.75 -1.95 1.51
C SER A 42 14.08 -1.44 0.98
N GLY A 43 14.67 -2.08 -0.02
CA GLY A 43 15.92 -1.61 -0.60
C GLY A 43 16.62 -2.63 -1.46
N TRP A 44 17.70 -2.16 -2.07
CA TRP A 44 18.47 -2.94 -3.03
C TRP A 44 19.51 -3.82 -2.35
N ILE A 45 19.80 -4.95 -2.98
CA ILE A 45 20.81 -5.93 -2.57
C ILE A 45 21.76 -6.16 -3.76
N PRO A 46 22.80 -5.33 -3.95
CA PRO A 46 23.79 -5.48 -5.00
C PRO A 46 24.62 -6.73 -4.85
N TYR A 47 24.96 -7.39 -5.95
CA TYR A 47 25.65 -8.70 -5.95
C TYR A 47 26.97 -8.71 -5.17
N TRP A 48 27.63 -7.55 -5.04
CA TRP A 48 28.89 -7.38 -4.31
C TRP A 48 28.72 -7.24 -2.78
N ASN A 49 27.50 -7.09 -2.28
CA ASN A 49 27.20 -6.75 -0.88
C ASN A 49 26.53 -7.89 -0.09
N MET A 50 26.62 -9.14 -0.55
CA MET A 50 25.86 -10.25 0.06
C MET A 50 26.22 -10.50 1.54
N LYS A 51 27.48 -10.28 1.92
CA LYS A 51 27.97 -10.59 3.28
C LYS A 51 27.33 -9.67 4.32
N GLU A 52 27.01 -8.45 3.93
CA GLU A 52 26.41 -7.44 4.78
C GLU A 52 24.89 -7.45 4.63
N ALA A 53 24.38 -7.50 3.39
CA ALA A 53 22.96 -7.37 3.10
C ALA A 53 22.13 -8.55 3.64
N ILE A 54 22.56 -9.80 3.42
CA ILE A 54 21.74 -10.97 3.78
C ILE A 54 21.52 -11.09 5.29
N PRO A 55 22.55 -10.99 6.16
CA PRO A 55 22.32 -10.97 7.60
C PRO A 55 21.47 -9.77 8.05
N ALA A 56 21.67 -8.60 7.43
CA ALA A 56 20.92 -7.39 7.79
C ALA A 56 19.43 -7.50 7.48
N ILE A 57 19.05 -8.03 6.31
CA ILE A 57 17.63 -8.18 5.95
C ILE A 57 16.94 -9.22 6.83
N VAL A 58 17.61 -10.33 7.17
CA VAL A 58 17.05 -11.36 8.05
C VAL A 58 16.85 -10.80 9.45
N ALA A 59 17.83 -10.05 9.98
CA ALA A 59 17.73 -9.40 11.29
C ALA A 59 16.63 -8.33 11.35
N ASN A 60 16.27 -7.74 10.21
CA ASN A 60 15.23 -6.71 10.09
C ASN A 60 13.98 -7.21 9.35
N GLY A 61 13.71 -8.52 9.35
CA GLY A 61 12.55 -9.10 8.67
C GLY A 61 11.19 -8.63 9.23
N ASP A 62 11.19 -8.07 10.43
CA ASP A 62 10.05 -7.39 11.05
C ASP A 62 9.75 -6.03 10.41
N LEU A 63 10.74 -5.38 9.79
CA LEU A 63 10.60 -4.11 9.08
C LEU A 63 10.54 -4.24 7.56
N ILE A 64 11.05 -5.35 7.03
CA ILE A 64 11.22 -5.54 5.61
C ILE A 64 10.14 -6.47 5.07
N LYS A 65 9.45 -6.01 4.03
CA LYS A 65 8.47 -6.78 3.27
C LYS A 65 9.00 -7.27 1.94
N GLU A 66 9.75 -6.41 1.26
CA GLU A 66 10.20 -6.64 -0.11
C GLU A 66 11.65 -6.16 -0.29
N VAL A 67 12.39 -6.88 -1.14
CA VAL A 67 13.81 -6.64 -1.41
C VAL A 67 14.08 -6.68 -2.90
N MET A 68 15.09 -5.91 -3.34
CA MET A 68 15.43 -5.79 -4.75
C MET A 68 16.85 -6.27 -5.04
N PRO A 69 17.03 -7.54 -5.46
CA PRO A 69 18.29 -8.01 -6.01
C PRO A 69 18.78 -7.11 -7.17
N PHE A 70 19.90 -6.41 -7.01
CA PHE A 70 20.45 -5.51 -8.02
C PHE A 70 21.48 -6.24 -8.89
N TRP A 71 20.97 -7.17 -9.71
CA TRP A 71 21.76 -8.26 -10.31
C TRP A 71 21.61 -8.39 -11.84
N TYR A 72 20.79 -7.56 -12.47
CA TYR A 72 20.51 -7.67 -13.90
C TYR A 72 20.68 -6.35 -14.64
N SER A 73 21.12 -6.44 -15.88
CA SER A 73 21.33 -5.29 -16.76
C SER A 73 20.80 -5.56 -18.17
N LEU A 74 19.97 -4.67 -18.69
CA LEU A 74 19.56 -4.66 -20.09
C LEU A 74 20.74 -4.22 -20.97
N LYS A 75 21.29 -5.12 -21.78
CA LYS A 75 22.41 -4.82 -22.70
C LYS A 75 21.93 -4.50 -24.12
N SER A 76 20.85 -5.17 -24.55
CA SER A 76 20.25 -5.00 -25.88
C SER A 76 18.79 -5.47 -25.86
N PRO A 77 18.01 -5.24 -26.94
CA PRO A 77 16.62 -5.68 -27.03
C PRO A 77 16.40 -7.19 -26.88
N SER A 78 17.45 -7.99 -27.03
CA SER A 78 17.43 -9.45 -26.96
C SER A 78 18.30 -10.01 -25.83
N LYS A 79 18.91 -9.17 -24.97
CA LYS A 79 19.83 -9.63 -23.91
C LYS A 79 19.70 -8.83 -22.62
N ILE A 80 19.29 -9.53 -21.56
CA ILE A 80 19.54 -9.15 -20.17
C ILE A 80 20.77 -9.95 -19.70
N ALA A 81 21.74 -9.27 -19.11
CA ALA A 81 22.86 -9.92 -18.43
C ALA A 81 22.47 -10.26 -16.99
N ASP A 82 22.93 -11.44 -16.53
CA ASP A 82 23.00 -11.78 -15.12
C ASP A 82 24.38 -11.33 -14.60
N ASP A 83 24.37 -10.16 -13.95
CA ASP A 83 25.59 -9.52 -13.44
C ASP A 83 26.11 -10.24 -12.20
N TYR A 84 25.24 -10.92 -11.44
CA TYR A 84 25.66 -11.74 -10.30
C TYR A 84 26.52 -12.92 -10.77
N THR A 85 26.02 -13.69 -11.74
CA THR A 85 26.75 -14.82 -12.31
C THR A 85 28.03 -14.34 -13.00
N SER A 86 27.97 -13.21 -13.71
CA SER A 86 29.14 -12.65 -14.41
C SER A 86 30.23 -12.18 -13.44
N ALA A 87 29.85 -11.57 -12.31
CA ALA A 87 30.80 -11.12 -11.29
C ALA A 87 31.38 -12.27 -10.45
N ASN A 88 30.72 -13.43 -10.43
CA ASN A 88 31.13 -14.64 -9.70
C ASN A 88 31.54 -14.35 -8.24
N PRO A 89 30.64 -13.76 -7.42
CA PRO A 89 30.94 -13.49 -6.02
C PRO A 89 31.15 -14.80 -5.25
N SER A 90 31.79 -14.70 -4.07
CA SER A 90 32.13 -15.88 -3.25
C SER A 90 30.91 -16.64 -2.71
N ILE A 91 29.72 -16.05 -2.77
CA ILE A 91 28.47 -16.66 -2.34
C ILE A 91 27.71 -17.08 -3.61
N PRO A 92 27.37 -18.36 -3.80
CA PRO A 92 26.55 -18.78 -4.94
C PRO A 92 25.15 -18.18 -4.88
N MET A 93 24.61 -17.74 -6.03
CA MET A 93 23.32 -17.01 -6.13
C MET A 93 22.12 -17.74 -5.50
N ALA A 94 22.11 -19.07 -5.54
CA ALA A 94 21.05 -19.88 -4.96
C ALA A 94 20.90 -19.65 -3.43
N ILE A 95 21.99 -19.38 -2.72
CA ILE A 95 21.99 -19.20 -1.26
C ILE A 95 21.22 -17.94 -0.82
N PRO A 96 21.56 -16.72 -1.30
CA PRO A 96 20.80 -15.53 -0.94
C PRO A 96 19.36 -15.60 -1.45
N LEU A 97 19.11 -16.17 -2.64
CA LEU A 97 17.74 -16.33 -3.15
C LEU A 97 16.88 -17.23 -2.24
N ALA A 98 17.40 -18.39 -1.84
CA ALA A 98 16.73 -19.28 -0.90
C ALA A 98 16.50 -18.59 0.45
N THR A 99 17.52 -17.92 0.98
CA THR A 99 17.41 -17.19 2.26
C THR A 99 16.31 -16.11 2.21
N MET A 100 16.24 -15.34 1.12
CA MET A 100 15.21 -14.32 0.96
C MET A 100 13.80 -14.93 0.85
N ARG A 101 13.66 -16.04 0.11
CA ARG A 101 12.39 -16.77 -0.02
C ARG A 101 11.94 -17.39 1.30
N ASP A 102 12.84 -18.07 2.01
CA ASP A 102 12.57 -18.71 3.31
C ASP A 102 12.23 -17.69 4.39
N SER A 103 12.74 -16.46 4.26
CA SER A 103 12.38 -15.33 5.13
C SER A 103 11.04 -14.67 4.77
N GLY A 104 10.34 -15.16 3.74
CA GLY A 104 9.05 -14.66 3.31
C GLY A 104 9.07 -13.32 2.59
N PHE A 105 10.23 -12.88 2.06
CA PHE A 105 10.31 -11.62 1.35
C PHE A 105 9.70 -11.72 -0.04
N THR A 106 9.04 -10.62 -0.44
CA THR A 106 8.75 -10.37 -1.85
C THR A 106 10.06 -10.03 -2.56
N ILE A 107 10.41 -10.76 -3.61
CA ILE A 107 11.66 -10.61 -4.37
C ILE A 107 11.36 -9.97 -5.73
N ILE A 108 11.83 -8.73 -5.89
CA ILE A 108 11.58 -7.88 -7.07
C ILE A 108 12.96 -7.45 -7.62
N PRO A 109 13.64 -8.27 -8.42
CA PRO A 109 14.97 -7.93 -8.93
C PRO A 109 14.93 -6.66 -9.79
N THR A 110 16.00 -5.89 -9.67
CA THR A 110 16.23 -4.67 -10.44
C THR A 110 16.96 -4.99 -11.73
N ILE A 111 16.48 -4.37 -12.81
CA ILE A 111 17.15 -4.34 -14.12
C ILE A 111 17.61 -2.91 -14.38
N THR A 112 18.91 -2.71 -14.55
CA THR A 112 19.51 -1.43 -14.97
C THR A 112 19.62 -1.34 -16.49
N ASP A 113 19.82 -0.15 -17.04
CA ASP A 113 20.01 0.08 -18.47
C ASP A 113 21.47 0.27 -18.90
N GLU A 114 22.27 -0.80 -18.83
CA GLU A 114 23.63 -0.83 -19.41
C GLU A 114 23.63 -1.02 -20.94
N THR A 115 22.91 -0.15 -21.65
CA THR A 115 22.78 -0.16 -23.12
C THR A 115 23.88 0.65 -23.82
N LEU A 116 24.74 1.31 -23.03
CA LEU A 116 25.90 2.07 -23.49
C LEU A 116 27.11 1.16 -23.63
N ASN A 117 28.02 1.53 -24.53
CA ASN A 117 29.37 0.98 -24.51
C ASN A 117 30.09 1.41 -23.21
N ALA A 118 31.10 0.67 -22.77
CA ALA A 118 31.85 0.95 -21.54
C ALA A 118 32.53 2.34 -21.50
N ASP A 119 32.69 2.99 -22.65
CA ASP A 119 33.22 4.35 -22.83
C ASP A 119 32.13 5.43 -22.96
N GLY A 120 30.85 5.07 -22.84
CA GLY A 120 29.69 5.97 -22.96
C GLY A 120 29.23 6.27 -24.38
N THR A 121 29.77 5.61 -25.42
CA THR A 121 29.62 6.06 -26.83
C THR A 121 28.31 5.73 -27.56
N LYS A 122 27.16 5.67 -26.88
CA LYS A 122 25.83 5.60 -27.55
C LYS A 122 24.73 6.41 -26.85
N PRO A 123 24.82 7.75 -26.81
CA PRO A 123 23.69 8.56 -26.35
C PRO A 123 22.43 8.19 -27.16
N LEU A 124 21.29 8.18 -26.48
CA LEU A 124 19.96 7.79 -26.97
C LEU A 124 19.80 6.30 -27.29
N ALA A 125 20.68 5.41 -26.82
CA ALA A 125 20.58 3.97 -27.10
C ALA A 125 19.22 3.40 -26.66
N LEU A 126 18.91 3.48 -25.35
CA LEU A 126 17.63 3.03 -24.81
C LEU A 126 16.47 3.84 -25.41
N ALA A 127 16.59 5.17 -25.51
CA ALA A 127 15.53 6.02 -26.06
C ALA A 127 15.11 5.61 -27.49
N LYS A 128 16.06 5.23 -28.34
CA LYS A 128 15.79 4.72 -29.70
C LYS A 128 15.16 3.33 -29.68
N MET A 129 15.59 2.45 -28.78
CA MET A 129 14.99 1.13 -28.62
C MET A 129 13.53 1.22 -28.19
N LEU A 130 13.19 2.15 -27.29
CA LEU A 130 11.81 2.37 -26.85
C LEU A 130 10.96 3.07 -27.92
N ALA A 131 11.56 3.86 -28.81
CA ALA A 131 10.85 4.53 -29.90
C ALA A 131 10.32 3.58 -30.98
N ASP A 132 11.03 2.47 -31.24
CA ASP A 132 10.60 1.46 -32.21
C ASP A 132 9.65 0.44 -31.56
N PRO A 133 8.39 0.31 -32.02
CA PRO A 133 7.43 -0.61 -31.40
C PRO A 133 7.86 -2.08 -31.39
N ALA A 134 8.56 -2.54 -32.43
CA ALA A 134 9.03 -3.92 -32.50
C ALA A 134 10.11 -4.20 -31.46
N THR A 135 11.09 -3.31 -31.35
CA THR A 135 12.16 -3.37 -30.36
C THR A 135 11.63 -3.23 -28.94
N ARG A 136 10.68 -2.31 -28.71
CA ARG A 136 10.02 -2.14 -27.42
C ARG A 136 9.27 -3.42 -27.00
N ALA A 137 8.53 -4.05 -27.91
CA ALA A 137 7.85 -5.31 -27.65
C ALA A 137 8.83 -6.46 -27.33
N GLN A 138 10.00 -6.49 -27.97
CA GLN A 138 11.06 -7.46 -27.65
C GLN A 138 11.58 -7.27 -26.22
N ILE A 139 11.82 -6.02 -25.81
CA ILE A 139 12.27 -5.70 -24.44
C ILE A 139 11.20 -6.08 -23.42
N VAL A 140 9.92 -5.76 -23.68
CA VAL A 140 8.79 -6.16 -22.82
C VAL A 140 8.75 -7.68 -22.64
N LYS A 141 8.89 -8.43 -23.74
CA LYS A 141 8.95 -9.89 -23.69
C LYS A 141 10.15 -10.39 -22.88
N LEU A 142 11.33 -9.83 -23.11
CA LEU A 142 12.55 -10.26 -22.45
C LEU A 142 12.49 -10.04 -20.92
N ILE A 143 11.99 -8.89 -20.49
CA ILE A 143 11.83 -8.57 -19.06
C ILE A 143 10.76 -9.45 -18.42
N SER A 144 9.64 -9.66 -19.10
CA SER A 144 8.56 -10.51 -18.57
C SER A 144 8.97 -11.99 -18.51
N ASP A 145 9.73 -12.50 -19.49
CA ASP A 145 10.31 -13.85 -19.45
C ASP A 145 11.22 -14.03 -18.22
N LEU A 146 12.01 -13.02 -17.84
CA LEU A 146 12.81 -13.08 -16.61
C LEU A 146 11.93 -13.21 -15.37
N ALA A 147 10.85 -12.42 -15.28
CA ALA A 147 9.91 -12.47 -14.16
C ALA A 147 9.18 -13.82 -14.06
N PHE A 148 8.90 -14.44 -15.21
CA PHE A 148 8.16 -15.70 -15.33
C PHE A 148 9.06 -16.95 -15.39
N SER A 149 10.38 -16.76 -15.26
CA SER A 149 11.31 -17.87 -15.42
C SER A 149 11.14 -18.89 -14.30
N LYS A 150 10.93 -20.14 -14.70
CA LYS A 150 10.90 -21.29 -13.79
C LYS A 150 12.33 -21.74 -13.52
N ASN A 151 12.67 -21.95 -12.25
CA ASN A 151 13.99 -22.37 -11.80
C ASN A 151 15.12 -21.36 -12.09
N ILE A 152 15.05 -20.19 -11.45
CA ILE A 152 16.17 -19.25 -11.36
C ILE A 152 17.06 -19.72 -10.20
N ASN A 153 17.97 -20.65 -10.48
CA ASN A 153 18.92 -21.19 -9.49
C ASN A 153 18.23 -21.71 -8.21
N GLY A 154 17.16 -22.51 -8.37
CA GLY A 154 16.47 -23.17 -7.26
C GLY A 154 15.26 -22.42 -6.71
N ILE A 155 14.89 -21.25 -7.25
CA ILE A 155 13.62 -20.58 -6.94
C ILE A 155 12.73 -20.47 -8.18
N ASP A 156 11.41 -20.61 -7.97
CA ASP A 156 10.42 -20.45 -9.02
C ASP A 156 9.93 -19.01 -9.11
N ASN A 157 10.24 -18.35 -10.23
CA ASN A 157 9.77 -17.02 -10.61
C ASN A 157 10.15 -15.89 -9.62
N PHE A 158 10.22 -14.66 -10.14
CA PHE A 158 10.24 -13.46 -9.30
C PHE A 158 8.82 -12.97 -9.02
N ASP A 159 8.63 -12.15 -7.99
CA ASP A 159 7.30 -11.60 -7.68
C ASP A 159 6.98 -10.37 -8.53
N GLY A 160 8.00 -9.80 -9.17
CA GLY A 160 7.89 -8.66 -10.06
C GLY A 160 9.24 -8.27 -10.64
N ILE A 161 9.29 -7.10 -11.25
CA ILE A 161 10.51 -6.47 -11.76
C ILE A 161 10.57 -5.03 -11.26
N ASP A 162 11.77 -4.58 -10.91
CA ASP A 162 12.11 -3.18 -10.68
C ASP A 162 12.93 -2.64 -11.85
N LEU A 163 12.47 -1.56 -12.46
CA LEU A 163 13.19 -0.90 -13.55
C LEU A 163 13.97 0.28 -13.03
N ASP A 164 15.30 0.21 -13.19
CA ASP A 164 16.21 1.29 -12.84
C ASP A 164 16.91 1.79 -14.10
N PHE A 165 16.11 2.37 -15.00
CA PHE A 165 16.58 2.87 -16.29
C PHE A 165 16.90 4.35 -16.16
N GLU A 166 18.19 4.67 -16.16
CA GLU A 166 18.76 5.94 -15.76
C GLU A 166 19.49 6.68 -16.90
N THR A 167 19.90 5.98 -17.97
CA THR A 167 20.75 6.58 -19.02
C THR A 167 20.09 7.77 -19.70
N PHE A 168 18.79 7.71 -19.99
CA PHE A 168 18.10 8.85 -20.60
C PHE A 168 17.99 10.06 -19.66
N ALA A 169 18.13 9.87 -18.34
CA ALA A 169 18.07 10.93 -17.35
C ALA A 169 19.44 11.60 -17.15
N PHE A 170 20.53 10.83 -17.13
CA PHE A 170 21.87 11.35 -16.78
C PHE A 170 22.83 11.47 -17.95
N VAL A 171 22.59 10.78 -19.07
CA VAL A 171 23.48 10.75 -20.24
C VAL A 171 22.88 11.49 -21.43
N ASP A 172 21.59 11.29 -21.70
CA ASP A 172 20.93 11.91 -22.84
C ASP A 172 20.64 13.40 -22.62
N PRO A 173 20.71 14.23 -23.67
CA PRO A 173 20.38 15.65 -23.55
C PRO A 173 18.88 15.83 -23.26
N SER A 174 18.52 16.74 -22.36
CA SER A 174 17.11 16.99 -21.98
C SER A 174 16.22 17.44 -23.15
N SER A 175 16.80 17.86 -24.27
CA SER A 175 16.09 18.14 -25.52
C SER A 175 15.46 16.90 -26.16
N SER A 176 15.92 15.69 -25.83
CA SER A 176 15.32 14.42 -26.29
C SER A 176 14.11 14.01 -25.45
N TRP A 177 13.97 14.52 -24.22
CA TRP A 177 12.97 14.07 -23.27
C TRP A 177 11.51 14.19 -23.75
N PRO A 178 11.09 15.18 -24.58
CA PRO A 178 9.73 15.23 -25.09
C PRO A 178 9.31 13.97 -25.87
N SER A 179 10.19 13.40 -26.69
CA SER A 179 9.90 12.16 -27.42
C SER A 179 10.15 10.93 -26.55
N THR A 180 11.26 10.90 -25.80
CA THR A 180 11.56 9.78 -24.88
C THR A 180 10.44 9.55 -23.87
N ARG A 181 9.84 10.61 -23.33
CA ARG A 181 8.70 10.56 -22.40
C ARG A 181 7.52 9.77 -22.96
N VAL A 182 7.11 10.03 -24.20
CA VAL A 182 5.96 9.36 -24.82
C VAL A 182 6.25 7.86 -25.00
N ASN A 183 7.47 7.53 -25.41
CA ASN A 183 7.91 6.15 -25.61
C ASN A 183 8.09 5.40 -24.28
N TRP A 184 8.58 6.10 -23.25
CA TRP A 184 8.65 5.59 -21.87
C TRP A 184 7.28 5.22 -21.34
N VAL A 185 6.29 6.11 -21.45
CA VAL A 185 4.90 5.81 -21.02
C VAL A 185 4.32 4.61 -21.76
N SER A 186 4.55 4.52 -23.08
CA SER A 186 4.09 3.38 -23.88
C SER A 186 4.74 2.07 -23.45
N PHE A 187 6.04 2.10 -23.16
CA PHE A 187 6.79 0.96 -22.65
C PHE A 187 6.28 0.50 -21.28
N ILE A 188 6.07 1.42 -20.34
CA ILE A 188 5.55 1.10 -19.01
C ILE A 188 4.15 0.50 -19.10
N GLN A 189 3.28 1.03 -19.97
CA GLN A 189 1.94 0.48 -20.17
C GLN A 189 1.97 -0.96 -20.72
N GLU A 190 2.79 -1.22 -21.74
CA GLU A 190 2.94 -2.56 -22.35
C GLU A 190 3.52 -3.58 -21.36
N LEU A 191 4.55 -3.19 -20.61
CA LEU A 191 5.18 -4.04 -19.60
C LEU A 191 4.26 -4.31 -18.41
N SER A 192 3.59 -3.28 -17.89
CA SER A 192 2.61 -3.37 -16.80
C SER A 192 1.53 -4.40 -17.15
N ASN A 193 0.88 -4.26 -18.31
CA ASN A 193 -0.16 -5.18 -18.76
C ASN A 193 0.34 -6.63 -18.82
N THR A 194 1.56 -6.84 -19.31
CA THR A 194 2.16 -8.17 -19.45
C THR A 194 2.44 -8.81 -18.09
N LEU A 195 3.02 -8.05 -17.15
CA LEU A 195 3.33 -8.54 -15.80
C LEU A 195 2.07 -8.78 -14.97
N HIS A 196 1.12 -7.83 -14.96
CA HIS A 196 -0.14 -7.94 -14.22
C HIS A 196 -1.02 -9.10 -14.71
N ALA A 197 -0.98 -9.44 -16.01
CA ALA A 197 -1.68 -10.61 -16.55
C ALA A 197 -1.21 -11.95 -15.94
N LYS A 198 -0.05 -11.96 -15.26
CA LYS A 198 0.49 -13.11 -14.51
C LYS A 198 0.63 -12.83 -13.00
N GLY A 199 -0.02 -11.77 -12.50
CA GLY A 199 0.03 -11.38 -11.09
C GLY A 199 1.42 -10.94 -10.62
N LYS A 200 2.28 -10.46 -11.53
CA LYS A 200 3.63 -9.97 -11.19
C LYS A 200 3.63 -8.45 -11.02
N LEU A 201 4.44 -7.95 -10.09
CA LEU A 201 4.56 -6.52 -9.80
C LEU A 201 5.47 -5.81 -10.81
N LEU A 202 5.18 -4.54 -11.08
CA LEU A 202 6.09 -3.62 -11.78
C LEU A 202 6.44 -2.45 -10.87
N SER A 203 7.74 -2.26 -10.66
CA SER A 203 8.27 -1.12 -9.94
C SER A 203 9.11 -0.23 -10.83
N LEU A 204 9.07 1.08 -10.58
CA LEU A 204 9.97 2.05 -11.20
C LEU A 204 10.87 2.68 -10.16
N THR A 205 12.18 2.60 -10.40
CA THR A 205 13.19 3.38 -9.71
C THR A 205 13.51 4.59 -10.57
N THR A 206 13.39 5.78 -9.99
CA THR A 206 13.55 7.04 -10.73
C THR A 206 14.29 8.08 -9.90
N PRO A 207 15.09 8.96 -10.54
CA PRO A 207 15.54 10.21 -9.94
C PRO A 207 14.37 11.08 -9.47
N TYR A 208 14.67 12.05 -8.63
CA TYR A 208 13.67 12.98 -8.11
C TYR A 208 12.96 13.79 -9.21
N LEU A 209 11.65 13.98 -9.05
CA LEU A 209 10.90 15.03 -9.75
C LEU A 209 10.44 16.07 -8.73
N LEU A 210 10.11 17.25 -9.25
CA LEU A 210 9.53 18.36 -8.51
C LEU A 210 8.29 18.84 -9.26
N ASP A 211 7.39 19.50 -8.54
CA ASP A 211 6.18 20.07 -9.13
C ASP A 211 6.53 21.05 -10.26
N PRO A 212 6.10 20.76 -11.51
CA PRO A 212 6.34 21.63 -12.66
C PRO A 212 5.82 23.06 -12.45
N ALA A 213 4.77 23.26 -11.65
CA ALA A 213 4.21 24.57 -11.34
C ALA A 213 5.20 25.48 -10.57
N THR A 214 6.19 24.89 -9.89
CA THR A 214 7.24 25.65 -9.18
C THR A 214 8.32 26.19 -10.10
N GLY A 215 8.37 25.76 -11.37
CA GLY A 215 9.43 26.08 -12.32
C GLY A 215 10.79 25.45 -11.99
N LYS A 216 10.89 24.66 -10.91
CA LYS A 216 12.12 23.94 -10.54
C LYS A 216 12.32 22.75 -11.47
N LYS A 217 13.57 22.55 -11.90
CA LYS A 217 13.93 21.44 -12.78
C LYS A 217 13.97 20.12 -12.00
N GLY A 218 13.46 19.06 -12.61
CA GLY A 218 13.56 17.67 -12.19
C GLY A 218 13.53 16.76 -13.42
N TYR A 219 13.56 15.45 -13.23
CA TYR A 219 13.67 14.49 -14.33
C TYR A 219 12.30 14.15 -14.97
N TYR A 220 11.64 15.14 -15.59
CA TYR A 220 10.27 15.00 -16.09
C TYR A 220 10.07 13.94 -17.20
N VAL A 221 11.15 13.38 -17.75
CA VAL A 221 11.13 12.28 -18.71
C VAL A 221 10.39 11.03 -18.19
N TYR A 222 10.39 10.79 -16.87
CA TYR A 222 9.74 9.63 -16.25
C TYR A 222 8.21 9.73 -16.12
N ASP A 223 7.66 10.95 -16.25
CA ASP A 223 6.21 11.20 -16.30
C ASP A 223 5.37 10.44 -15.27
N TRP A 224 5.63 10.71 -13.98
CA TRP A 224 4.95 10.03 -12.87
C TRP A 224 3.42 10.10 -12.94
N ALA A 225 2.85 11.18 -13.49
CA ALA A 225 1.39 11.31 -13.63
C ALA A 225 0.80 10.26 -14.59
N SER A 226 1.47 9.99 -15.70
CA SER A 226 1.03 8.97 -16.67
C SER A 226 1.39 7.56 -16.24
N THR A 227 2.56 7.35 -15.61
CA THR A 227 3.06 6.02 -15.26
C THR A 227 2.57 5.51 -13.90
N GLY A 228 2.30 6.39 -12.93
CA GLY A 228 1.85 6.06 -11.57
C GLY A 228 0.61 5.15 -11.49
N PRO A 229 -0.41 5.33 -12.34
CA PRO A 229 -1.55 4.40 -12.40
C PRO A 229 -1.18 2.98 -12.82
N MET A 230 -0.15 2.81 -13.65
CA MET A 230 0.23 1.54 -14.29
C MET A 230 1.18 0.68 -13.45
N ILE A 231 1.85 1.27 -12.45
CA ILE A 231 2.92 0.61 -11.68
C ILE A 231 2.43 0.25 -10.28
N ASP A 232 3.14 -0.65 -9.60
CA ASP A 232 2.86 -1.05 -8.22
C ASP A 232 3.70 -0.27 -7.20
N ARG A 233 4.87 0.22 -7.62
CA ARG A 233 5.84 0.90 -6.76
C ARG A 233 6.53 2.01 -7.54
N LEU A 234 6.66 3.18 -6.93
CA LEU A 234 7.55 4.26 -7.31
C LEU A 234 8.63 4.41 -6.24
N ARG A 235 9.87 4.03 -6.55
CA ARG A 235 11.02 4.20 -5.68
C ARG A 235 11.80 5.41 -6.13
N ILE A 236 11.89 6.42 -5.27
CA ILE A 236 12.48 7.69 -5.63
C ILE A 236 13.90 7.74 -5.07
N MET A 237 14.87 7.98 -5.94
CA MET A 237 16.27 8.18 -5.56
C MET A 237 16.47 9.56 -4.93
N THR A 238 15.94 9.76 -3.72
CA THR A 238 16.11 10.98 -2.92
C THR A 238 17.45 10.98 -2.18
N TYR A 239 18.50 10.66 -2.92
CA TYR A 239 19.91 10.71 -2.56
C TYR A 239 20.72 11.19 -3.78
N ASP A 240 22.04 11.30 -3.64
CA ASP A 240 22.91 11.89 -4.66
C ASP A 240 22.56 13.34 -5.08
N TYR A 241 21.98 14.13 -4.17
CA TYR A 241 21.80 15.57 -4.36
C TYR A 241 23.14 16.28 -4.61
N SER A 242 24.16 15.92 -3.81
CA SER A 242 25.54 16.37 -3.99
C SER A 242 26.38 15.24 -4.58
N THR A 243 26.97 15.46 -5.76
CA THR A 243 27.84 14.50 -6.46
C THR A 243 29.25 15.03 -6.60
N THR A 244 29.48 15.95 -7.54
CA THR A 244 30.80 16.55 -7.79
C THR A 244 31.18 17.54 -6.71
N ASN A 245 30.24 18.37 -6.29
CA ASN A 245 30.48 19.39 -5.26
C ASN A 245 30.14 18.84 -3.86
N PRO A 246 30.91 19.21 -2.82
CA PRO A 246 30.62 18.79 -1.45
C PRO A 246 29.29 19.35 -0.95
N GLY A 247 28.50 18.50 -0.27
CA GLY A 247 27.23 18.90 0.30
C GLY A 247 26.39 17.71 0.79
N PRO A 248 25.18 17.96 1.30
CA PRO A 248 24.30 16.90 1.79
C PRO A 248 23.96 15.89 0.68
N ILE A 249 23.80 14.63 1.07
CA ILE A 249 23.45 13.50 0.22
C ILE A 249 22.01 13.61 -0.27
N GLY A 250 21.08 14.05 0.58
CA GLY A 250 19.70 14.30 0.18
C GLY A 250 19.01 15.22 1.19
N PRO A 251 19.19 16.55 1.15
CA PRO A 251 18.69 17.45 2.18
C PRO A 251 17.16 17.35 2.35
N ILE A 252 16.67 17.28 3.59
CA ILE A 252 15.29 16.87 3.90
C ILE A 252 14.20 17.73 3.23
N ASP A 253 14.40 19.04 3.10
CA ASP A 253 13.46 19.94 2.40
C ASP A 253 13.35 19.60 0.90
N TRP A 254 14.44 19.17 0.27
CA TRP A 254 14.39 18.68 -1.11
C TRP A 254 13.67 17.32 -1.20
N VAL A 255 13.95 16.40 -0.26
CA VAL A 255 13.25 15.12 -0.17
C VAL A 255 11.75 15.32 -0.03
N GLU A 256 11.32 16.17 0.90
CA GLU A 256 9.90 16.39 1.19
C GLU A 256 9.16 17.06 0.01
N ARG A 257 9.79 18.01 -0.70
CA ARG A 257 9.20 18.57 -1.93
C ARG A 257 8.98 17.51 -3.00
N THR A 258 9.94 16.60 -3.17
CA THR A 258 9.83 15.50 -4.12
C THR A 258 8.72 14.54 -3.72
N VAL A 259 8.63 14.17 -2.43
CA VAL A 259 7.54 13.33 -1.91
C VAL A 259 6.18 14.01 -2.10
N SER A 260 6.07 15.29 -1.77
CA SER A 260 4.84 16.06 -1.90
C SER A 260 4.33 16.08 -3.35
N TYR A 261 5.23 16.20 -4.33
CA TYR A 261 4.86 16.10 -5.74
C TYR A 261 4.47 14.67 -6.13
N ALA A 262 5.25 13.67 -5.70
CA ALA A 262 4.97 12.26 -5.99
C ALA A 262 3.55 11.88 -5.57
N VAL A 263 3.15 12.21 -4.33
CA VAL A 263 1.81 11.86 -3.82
C VAL A 263 0.67 12.66 -4.45
N SER A 264 0.96 13.78 -5.12
CA SER A 264 -0.07 14.53 -5.87
C SER A 264 -0.43 13.88 -7.21
N VAL A 265 0.44 13.01 -7.75
CA VAL A 265 0.26 12.40 -9.08
C VAL A 265 0.33 10.87 -9.07
N VAL A 266 0.82 10.26 -8.00
CA VAL A 266 0.88 8.81 -7.76
C VAL A 266 0.20 8.51 -6.43
N PRO A 267 -0.61 7.44 -6.31
CA PRO A 267 -1.14 7.01 -5.02
C PRO A 267 -0.02 6.86 -3.98
N ALA A 268 -0.16 7.50 -2.81
CA ALA A 268 0.87 7.51 -1.77
C ALA A 268 1.31 6.10 -1.34
N SER A 269 0.36 5.16 -1.35
CA SER A 269 0.58 3.72 -1.09
C SER A 269 1.52 3.01 -2.05
N LYS A 270 1.97 3.66 -3.12
CA LYS A 270 2.95 3.14 -4.08
C LYS A 270 4.31 3.83 -3.94
N VAL A 271 4.41 4.93 -3.20
CA VAL A 271 5.59 5.80 -3.16
C VAL A 271 6.56 5.36 -2.06
N TYR A 272 7.85 5.26 -2.41
CA TYR A 272 8.94 4.97 -1.49
C TYR A 272 9.97 6.09 -1.50
N VAL A 273 10.41 6.49 -0.31
CA VAL A 273 11.43 7.53 -0.12
C VAL A 273 12.81 6.88 -0.05
N GLY A 274 13.74 7.37 -0.86
CA GLY A 274 15.13 6.92 -0.84
C GLY A 274 15.86 7.30 0.45
N VAL A 275 16.55 6.33 1.05
CA VAL A 275 17.54 6.53 2.12
C VAL A 275 18.90 6.02 1.69
N ALA A 276 19.96 6.74 2.06
CA ALA A 276 21.33 6.41 1.65
C ALA A 276 22.05 5.67 2.77
N GLY A 277 22.41 4.42 2.51
CA GLY A 277 23.30 3.62 3.36
C GLY A 277 24.77 4.03 3.21
N TYR A 278 25.07 5.15 2.59
CA TYR A 278 26.43 5.64 2.37
C TYR A 278 26.49 7.15 2.61
N GLY A 279 27.71 7.66 2.70
CA GLY A 279 27.99 9.07 2.51
C GLY A 279 29.14 9.26 1.54
N LYS A 280 29.56 10.51 1.41
CA LYS A 280 30.61 10.91 0.47
C LYS A 280 31.69 11.71 1.17
N ASP A 281 32.93 11.47 0.76
CA ASP A 281 34.14 12.17 1.19
C ASP A 281 34.77 12.88 -0.01
N TRP A 282 34.77 14.21 0.02
CA TRP A 282 35.34 15.07 -1.01
C TRP A 282 36.65 15.68 -0.56
N ILE A 283 37.64 15.69 -1.45
CA ILE A 283 38.83 16.51 -1.29
C ILE A 283 38.49 17.94 -1.70
N THR A 284 38.49 18.87 -0.75
CA THR A 284 38.05 20.26 -0.96
C THR A 284 39.21 21.25 -1.04
N LYS A 285 40.38 20.87 -0.51
CA LYS A 285 41.60 21.67 -0.59
C LYS A 285 42.81 20.75 -0.61
N VAL A 286 43.86 21.13 -1.34
CA VAL A 286 45.17 20.48 -1.29
C VAL A 286 46.23 21.56 -1.11
N GLU A 287 47.08 21.39 -0.10
CA GLU A 287 48.18 22.31 0.23
C GLU A 287 49.52 21.59 0.12
N GLY A 288 50.53 22.25 -0.45
CA GLY A 288 51.83 21.64 -0.73
C GLY A 288 51.87 20.85 -2.05
N THR A 289 52.91 20.05 -2.22
CA THR A 289 53.12 19.25 -3.44
C THR A 289 52.91 17.79 -3.11
N CYS A 290 51.89 17.15 -3.70
CA CYS A 290 51.64 15.75 -3.42
C CYS A 290 52.75 14.87 -4.00
N PRO A 291 53.22 13.85 -3.26
CA PRO A 291 54.08 12.82 -3.83
C PRO A 291 53.45 12.24 -5.10
N SER A 292 54.30 11.86 -6.07
CA SER A 292 53.86 11.40 -7.40
C SER A 292 52.83 10.26 -7.33
N GLN A 293 53.00 9.34 -6.38
CA GLN A 293 52.07 8.22 -6.15
C GLN A 293 50.66 8.64 -5.66
N TYR A 294 50.49 9.86 -5.17
CA TYR A 294 49.21 10.40 -4.70
C TYR A 294 48.64 11.50 -5.60
N ALA A 295 49.48 12.13 -6.43
CA ALA A 295 49.11 13.32 -7.21
C ALA A 295 47.89 13.12 -8.15
N SER A 296 47.66 11.90 -8.63
CA SER A 296 46.50 11.59 -9.50
C SER A 296 45.17 11.50 -8.75
N ALA A 297 45.20 11.07 -7.49
CA ALA A 297 44.04 10.81 -6.64
C ALA A 297 43.74 11.96 -5.67
N ILE A 298 44.77 12.66 -5.19
CA ILE A 298 44.65 13.72 -4.19
C ILE A 298 44.62 15.09 -4.88
N LYS A 299 43.42 15.50 -5.28
CA LYS A 299 43.14 16.76 -5.99
C LYS A 299 41.70 17.19 -5.77
N THR A 300 41.42 18.49 -5.87
CA THR A 300 40.11 19.07 -5.53
C THR A 300 38.98 18.73 -6.51
N ASN A 301 39.30 18.22 -7.70
CA ASN A 301 38.34 17.74 -8.69
C ASN A 301 38.30 16.21 -8.77
N ALA A 302 38.87 15.50 -7.78
CA ALA A 302 38.72 14.06 -7.67
C ALA A 302 37.24 13.70 -7.43
N LYS A 303 36.80 12.55 -7.95
CA LYS A 303 35.48 12.00 -7.62
C LYS A 303 35.41 11.76 -6.11
N ALA A 304 34.31 12.15 -5.49
CA ALA A 304 34.05 11.87 -4.09
C ALA A 304 34.12 10.37 -3.81
N ALA A 305 34.79 9.97 -2.73
CA ALA A 305 34.79 8.59 -2.29
C ALA A 305 33.45 8.27 -1.61
N ALA A 306 32.77 7.22 -2.05
CA ALA A 306 31.63 6.68 -1.31
C ALA A 306 32.14 5.89 -0.11
N VAL A 307 31.59 6.14 1.07
CA VAL A 307 31.93 5.45 2.31
C VAL A 307 30.66 4.90 2.92
N ILE A 308 30.69 3.64 3.35
CA ILE A 308 29.56 2.95 3.97
C ILE A 308 29.14 3.74 5.23
N MET A 309 27.83 3.98 5.39
CA MET A 309 27.29 4.81 6.46
C MET A 309 27.75 4.34 7.84
N LYS A 310 27.68 3.03 8.12
CA LYS A 310 28.10 2.46 9.42
C LYS A 310 29.59 2.66 9.74
N ASP A 311 30.43 2.94 8.75
CA ASP A 311 31.87 3.18 8.93
C ASP A 311 32.21 4.66 9.16
N MET A 312 31.26 5.59 8.92
CA MET A 312 31.48 7.03 9.03
C MET A 312 31.92 7.50 10.43
N PRO A 313 31.35 7.01 11.55
CA PRO A 313 31.84 7.35 12.88
C PRO A 313 33.31 6.94 13.10
N GLY A 314 33.70 5.78 12.55
CA GLY A 314 35.08 5.30 12.58
C GLY A 314 36.01 6.17 11.75
N LEU A 315 35.58 6.61 10.57
CA LEU A 315 36.33 7.55 9.73
C LEU A 315 36.57 8.89 10.45
N ALA A 316 35.56 9.45 11.09
CA ALA A 316 35.70 10.69 11.86
C ALA A 316 36.69 10.53 13.02
N THR A 317 36.52 9.47 13.82
CA THR A 317 37.38 9.16 14.98
C THR A 317 38.83 8.98 14.56
N LYS A 318 39.08 8.20 13.50
CA LYS A 318 40.43 7.94 12.96
C LYS A 318 41.17 9.21 12.56
N ASN A 319 40.45 10.24 12.12
CA ASN A 319 41.03 11.50 11.67
C ASN A 319 40.87 12.64 12.69
N GLY A 320 40.47 12.35 13.94
CA GLY A 320 40.30 13.35 14.99
C GLY A 320 39.23 14.41 14.69
N ALA A 321 38.25 14.07 13.86
CA ALA A 321 37.15 14.96 13.49
C ALA A 321 35.93 14.74 14.39
N THR A 322 35.18 15.81 14.64
CA THR A 322 33.91 15.76 15.37
C THR A 322 32.74 15.88 14.39
N PRO A 323 31.93 14.83 14.19
CA PRO A 323 30.71 14.90 13.40
C PRO A 323 29.71 15.91 13.98
N THR A 324 29.16 16.77 13.13
CA THR A 324 28.10 17.72 13.48
C THR A 324 26.85 17.43 12.67
N TYR A 325 25.68 17.49 13.33
CA TYR A 325 24.41 17.33 12.66
C TYR A 325 23.90 18.68 12.16
N SER A 326 23.60 18.76 10.87
CA SER A 326 22.93 19.91 10.28
C SER A 326 21.43 19.71 10.40
N GLU A 327 20.79 20.44 11.32
CA GLU A 327 19.32 20.44 11.48
C GLU A 327 18.59 20.89 10.20
N VAL A 328 19.20 21.78 9.42
CA VAL A 328 18.62 22.29 8.17
C VAL A 328 18.59 21.23 7.08
N ASN A 329 19.67 20.44 6.95
CA ASN A 329 19.76 19.39 5.93
C ASN A 329 19.25 18.03 6.44
N ALA A 330 19.11 17.90 7.76
CA ALA A 330 18.88 16.65 8.49
C ALA A 330 19.93 15.56 8.19
N GLU A 331 21.20 15.94 8.17
CA GLU A 331 22.34 15.07 7.83
C GLU A 331 23.59 15.45 8.62
N VAL A 332 24.54 14.53 8.71
CA VAL A 332 25.79 14.72 9.45
C VAL A 332 26.91 15.15 8.50
N THR A 333 27.74 16.08 8.95
CA THR A 333 28.95 16.50 8.25
C THR A 333 30.16 16.59 9.19
N PHE A 334 31.36 16.43 8.64
CA PHE A 334 32.59 16.80 9.30
C PHE A 334 33.68 17.13 8.29
N THR A 335 34.71 17.81 8.76
CA THR A 335 35.91 18.11 7.99
C THR A 335 37.13 17.55 8.71
N TYR A 336 38.07 17.01 7.96
CA TYR A 336 39.35 16.57 8.49
C TYR A 336 40.49 16.89 7.52
N GLN A 337 41.72 16.86 8.02
CA GLN A 337 42.92 17.05 7.21
C GLN A 337 43.78 15.79 7.25
N LYS A 338 44.36 15.43 6.11
CA LYS A 338 45.24 14.27 5.98
C LYS A 338 46.52 14.64 5.23
N ALA A 339 47.65 14.42 5.88
CA ALA A 339 48.96 14.63 5.29
C ALA A 339 49.43 13.37 4.54
N TYR A 340 49.97 13.56 3.35
CA TYR A 340 50.53 12.54 2.48
C TYR A 340 52.02 12.82 2.32
N THR A 341 52.85 12.09 3.05
CA THR A 341 54.30 12.28 3.11
C THR A 341 55.03 11.09 2.53
N VAL A 342 55.96 11.33 1.61
CA VAL A 342 56.84 10.30 1.05
C VAL A 342 58.26 10.82 1.09
N LYS A 343 59.18 9.97 1.54
CA LYS A 343 60.62 10.19 1.43
C LYS A 343 61.14 9.35 0.27
N SER A 344 61.75 9.97 -0.73
CA SER A 344 62.37 9.25 -1.85
C SER A 344 63.66 8.55 -1.42
N ASP A 345 64.17 7.66 -2.27
CA ASP A 345 65.45 6.97 -2.06
C ASP A 345 66.64 7.95 -1.98
N ALA A 346 66.53 9.11 -2.63
CA ALA A 346 67.49 10.22 -2.54
C ALA A 346 67.34 11.05 -1.24
N GLY A 347 66.44 10.65 -0.33
CA GLY A 347 66.21 11.30 0.95
C GLY A 347 65.30 12.53 0.92
N VAL A 348 64.76 12.90 -0.25
CA VAL A 348 63.89 14.07 -0.41
C VAL A 348 62.49 13.78 0.15
N VAL A 349 62.01 14.61 1.07
CA VAL A 349 60.66 14.51 1.63
C VAL A 349 59.72 15.41 0.83
N THR A 350 58.69 14.79 0.24
CA THR A 350 57.61 15.48 -0.45
C THR A 350 56.33 15.31 0.36
N THR A 351 55.58 16.40 0.55
CA THR A 351 54.36 16.39 1.37
C THR A 351 53.28 17.28 0.77
N CYS A 352 52.05 16.77 0.78
CA CYS A 352 50.85 17.60 0.70
C CYS A 352 49.87 17.26 1.81
N THR A 353 48.98 18.20 2.11
CA THR A 353 47.87 18.02 3.04
C THR A 353 46.57 18.22 2.29
N ALA A 354 45.69 17.22 2.32
CA ALA A 354 44.35 17.31 1.75
C ALA A 354 43.35 17.65 2.87
N THR A 355 42.46 18.61 2.61
CA THR A 355 41.26 18.83 3.42
C THR A 355 40.12 18.03 2.81
N HIS A 356 39.45 17.28 3.65
CA HIS A 356 38.33 16.42 3.32
C HIS A 356 37.05 16.96 3.95
N THR A 357 35.97 17.02 3.18
CA THR A 357 34.63 17.32 3.69
C THR A 357 33.76 16.10 3.49
N VAL A 358 33.08 15.66 4.53
CA VAL A 358 32.25 14.45 4.52
C VAL A 358 30.80 14.82 4.78
N TRP A 359 29.87 14.16 4.08
CA TRP A 359 28.43 14.21 4.37
C TRP A 359 27.83 12.80 4.35
N TYR A 360 26.95 12.51 5.31
CA TYR A 360 26.24 11.23 5.41
C TYR A 360 24.94 11.34 6.21
N GLN A 361 24.10 10.31 6.10
CA GLN A 361 22.88 10.16 6.89
C GLN A 361 23.16 9.36 8.16
N ASP A 362 22.43 9.63 9.24
CA ASP A 362 22.47 8.84 10.48
C ASP A 362 21.07 8.39 10.93
N ALA A 363 20.95 7.84 12.14
CA ALA A 363 19.67 7.43 12.70
C ALA A 363 18.61 8.54 12.77
N ARG A 364 19.02 9.81 12.98
CA ARG A 364 18.11 10.97 12.99
C ARG A 364 17.65 11.27 11.57
N SER A 365 18.56 11.23 10.59
CA SER A 365 18.24 11.35 9.17
C SER A 365 17.23 10.29 8.70
N TYR A 366 17.41 9.04 9.11
CA TYR A 366 16.51 7.92 8.80
C TYR A 366 15.16 8.08 9.49
N SER A 367 15.14 8.49 10.77
CA SER A 367 13.89 8.75 11.50
C SER A 367 13.03 9.80 10.81
N LEU A 368 13.62 10.93 10.40
CA LEU A 368 12.87 12.00 9.73
C LEU A 368 12.29 11.55 8.38
N ARG A 369 13.02 10.73 7.61
CA ARG A 369 12.51 10.16 6.37
C ARG A 369 11.42 9.10 6.63
N ALA A 370 11.57 8.28 7.66
CA ALA A 370 10.52 7.36 8.11
C ALA A 370 9.26 8.12 8.54
N GLN A 371 9.39 9.28 9.19
CA GLN A 371 8.25 10.13 9.55
C GLN A 371 7.50 10.68 8.32
N LEU A 372 8.14 10.81 7.16
CA LEU A 372 7.43 11.12 5.91
C LEU A 372 6.48 9.99 5.51
N VAL A 373 6.81 8.73 5.82
CA VAL A 373 5.91 7.59 5.61
C VAL A 373 4.64 7.75 6.43
N ALA A 374 4.77 8.15 7.69
CA ALA A 374 3.63 8.43 8.55
C ALA A 374 2.82 9.65 8.05
N LYS A 375 3.52 10.75 7.73
CA LYS A 375 2.90 12.03 7.35
C LYS A 375 2.11 11.97 6.04
N TYR A 376 2.65 11.28 5.04
CA TYR A 376 2.08 11.22 3.70
C TYR A 376 1.41 9.88 3.40
N HIS A 377 1.35 8.97 4.38
CA HIS A 377 0.86 7.60 4.23
C HIS A 377 1.53 6.87 3.05
N LEU A 378 2.87 6.92 3.05
CA LEU A 378 3.66 6.30 1.99
C LEU A 378 3.71 4.78 2.16
N ALA A 379 4.14 4.10 1.11
CA ALA A 379 4.39 2.66 1.14
C ALA A 379 5.60 2.31 2.02
N GLY A 380 6.64 3.15 2.02
CA GLY A 380 7.81 2.96 2.88
C GLY A 380 9.06 3.72 2.44
N LEU A 381 10.20 3.21 2.86
CA LEU A 381 11.55 3.66 2.51
C LEU A 381 12.20 2.67 1.55
N ALA A 382 13.09 3.16 0.67
CA ALA A 382 13.93 2.36 -0.20
C ALA A 382 15.41 2.67 0.07
N ALA A 383 16.14 1.72 0.65
CA ALA A 383 17.53 1.90 1.04
C ALA A 383 18.50 1.52 -0.07
N TRP A 384 19.36 2.46 -0.47
CA TRP A 384 20.54 2.21 -1.28
C TRP A 384 21.80 2.23 -0.40
N THR A 385 22.33 1.09 0.02
CA THR A 385 21.81 -0.28 -0.10
C THR A 385 21.62 -0.90 1.28
N LEU A 386 20.74 -1.91 1.39
CA LEU A 386 20.51 -2.65 2.63
C LEU A 386 21.80 -3.28 3.17
N GLY A 387 22.01 -3.19 4.48
CA GLY A 387 23.18 -3.71 5.19
C GLY A 387 24.35 -2.71 5.29
N TRP A 388 24.23 -1.53 4.69
CA TRP A 388 25.20 -0.45 4.83
C TRP A 388 24.80 0.60 5.87
N GLU A 389 23.52 0.69 6.21
CA GLU A 389 23.02 1.45 7.34
C GLU A 389 23.59 0.92 8.67
N ASP A 390 23.62 1.78 9.69
CA ASP A 390 23.94 1.35 11.05
C ASP A 390 22.71 0.77 11.78
N LEU A 391 22.95 0.09 12.91
CA LEU A 391 21.89 -0.52 13.72
C LEU A 391 20.93 0.54 14.30
N ALA A 392 21.43 1.72 14.65
CA ALA A 392 20.61 2.78 15.23
C ALA A 392 19.60 3.33 14.20
N ALA A 393 19.98 3.38 12.92
CA ALA A 393 19.13 3.82 11.82
C ALA A 393 17.99 2.83 11.55
N SER A 394 18.26 1.53 11.54
CA SER A 394 17.20 0.53 11.43
C SER A 394 16.27 0.54 12.64
N GLU A 395 16.77 0.75 13.88
CA GLU A 395 15.91 0.90 15.06
C GLU A 395 15.09 2.20 15.04
N ALA A 396 15.63 3.28 14.48
CA ALA A 396 14.90 4.53 14.30
C ALA A 396 13.72 4.34 13.33
N VAL A 397 13.91 3.59 12.24
CA VAL A 397 12.82 3.18 11.33
C VAL A 397 11.84 2.28 12.05
N ARG A 398 12.32 1.34 12.88
CA ARG A 398 11.47 0.45 13.70
C ARG A 398 10.53 1.19 14.61
N THR A 399 11.07 2.20 15.31
CA THR A 399 10.30 3.03 16.23
C THR A 399 9.14 3.71 15.51
N VAL A 400 9.39 4.27 14.33
CA VAL A 400 8.32 4.88 13.51
C VAL A 400 7.34 3.82 13.02
N GLY A 401 7.83 2.66 12.56
CA GLY A 401 7.00 1.54 12.11
C GLY A 401 6.04 1.03 13.20
N ARG A 402 6.48 0.97 14.46
CA ARG A 402 5.61 0.63 15.61
C ARG A 402 4.56 1.70 15.87
N ALA A 403 4.94 2.98 15.77
CA ALA A 403 4.04 4.10 16.04
C ALA A 403 2.87 4.20 15.05
N ILE A 404 3.02 3.64 13.83
CA ILE A 404 1.99 3.65 12.79
C ILE A 404 1.32 2.28 12.57
N ALA A 405 1.63 1.30 13.41
CA ALA A 405 1.03 -0.04 13.36
C ALA A 405 -0.10 -0.20 14.40
N PRO A 406 -1.05 -1.13 14.18
CA PRO A 406 -1.29 -1.87 12.93
C PRO A 406 -2.05 -1.01 11.91
N ASP A 407 -1.96 -1.38 10.62
CA ASP A 407 -2.54 -0.61 9.52
C ASP A 407 -4.07 -0.48 9.67
N GLN A 408 -4.60 0.74 9.60
CA GLN A 408 -6.05 0.94 9.69
C GLN A 408 -6.73 0.57 8.37
N VAL A 409 -7.70 -0.34 8.45
CA VAL A 409 -8.56 -0.73 7.32
C VAL A 409 -9.80 0.15 7.27
N VAL A 410 -10.00 0.81 6.14
CA VAL A 410 -11.18 1.61 5.81
C VAL A 410 -12.09 0.77 4.91
N SER A 411 -13.36 0.68 5.25
CA SER A 411 -14.36 -0.07 4.47
C SER A 411 -15.56 0.79 4.10
N THR A 412 -16.06 0.61 2.88
CA THR A 412 -17.30 1.23 2.39
C THR A 412 -18.22 0.17 1.81
N LEU A 413 -19.52 0.37 1.95
CA LEU A 413 -20.57 -0.49 1.40
C LEU A 413 -21.52 0.35 0.55
N THR A 414 -21.92 -0.19 -0.61
CA THR A 414 -22.90 0.41 -1.52
C THR A 414 -23.79 -0.66 -2.13
N PHE A 415 -24.96 -0.27 -2.65
CA PHE A 415 -25.86 -1.11 -3.43
C PHE A 415 -26.13 -0.49 -4.80
N ASP A 416 -26.48 -1.32 -5.78
CA ASP A 416 -27.02 -0.86 -7.07
C ASP A 416 -28.41 -0.22 -6.91
N THR A 417 -29.22 -0.70 -5.97
CA THR A 417 -30.48 -0.11 -5.52
C THR A 417 -30.68 -0.35 -4.03
N ASN A 418 -31.31 0.60 -3.33
CA ASN A 418 -31.71 0.42 -1.93
C ASN A 418 -33.10 -0.22 -1.79
N GLU A 419 -33.77 -0.52 -2.89
CA GLU A 419 -35.10 -1.13 -2.92
C GLU A 419 -35.19 -2.22 -3.99
N ILE A 420 -35.71 -3.39 -3.59
CA ILE A 420 -35.87 -4.57 -4.45
C ILE A 420 -37.26 -5.18 -4.32
N ALA A 421 -37.75 -5.80 -5.40
CA ALA A 421 -38.91 -6.67 -5.33
C ALA A 421 -38.55 -8.01 -4.67
N TYR A 422 -39.50 -8.60 -3.94
CA TYR A 422 -39.30 -9.91 -3.31
C TYR A 422 -38.80 -10.97 -4.30
N GLY A 423 -37.72 -11.67 -3.92
CA GLY A 423 -37.09 -12.71 -4.72
C GLY A 423 -36.13 -12.20 -5.80
N ILE A 424 -36.00 -10.88 -5.99
CA ILE A 424 -35.01 -10.28 -6.86
C ILE A 424 -33.75 -9.94 -6.04
N PRO A 425 -32.55 -10.36 -6.45
CA PRO A 425 -31.32 -10.04 -5.73
C PRO A 425 -30.97 -8.56 -5.83
N VAL A 426 -30.39 -8.01 -4.77
CA VAL A 426 -29.65 -6.74 -4.80
C VAL A 426 -28.16 -7.05 -4.96
N ASN A 427 -27.43 -6.26 -5.74
CA ASN A 427 -25.97 -6.40 -5.82
C ASN A 427 -25.32 -5.41 -4.85
N LEU A 428 -24.58 -5.95 -3.89
CA LEU A 428 -23.76 -5.12 -3.01
C LEU A 428 -22.33 -5.03 -3.53
N LYS A 429 -21.73 -3.86 -3.36
CA LYS A 429 -20.29 -3.63 -3.58
C LYS A 429 -19.67 -3.09 -2.31
N GLY A 430 -18.76 -3.88 -1.75
CA GLY A 430 -17.85 -3.49 -0.69
C GLY A 430 -16.49 -3.08 -1.24
N VAL A 431 -15.83 -2.13 -0.58
CA VAL A 431 -14.42 -1.78 -0.83
C VAL A 431 -13.71 -1.76 0.50
N PHE A 432 -12.57 -2.45 0.58
CA PHE A 432 -11.66 -2.44 1.73
C PHE A 432 -10.28 -1.96 1.27
N GLN A 433 -9.82 -0.91 1.92
CA GLN A 433 -8.57 -0.24 1.57
C GLN A 433 -7.86 0.26 2.83
N LEU A 434 -6.59 0.57 2.75
CA LEU A 434 -5.87 1.30 3.79
C LEU A 434 -6.26 2.79 3.76
N GLN A 435 -5.83 3.57 4.77
CA GLN A 435 -6.10 5.01 4.82
C GLN A 435 -5.58 5.77 3.59
N ASP A 436 -4.48 5.31 2.99
CA ASP A 436 -3.89 5.84 1.75
C ASP A 436 -4.63 5.39 0.47
N LYS A 437 -5.77 4.71 0.62
CA LYS A 437 -6.57 4.11 -0.45
C LYS A 437 -5.91 2.93 -1.16
N GLN A 438 -4.86 2.33 -0.58
CA GLN A 438 -4.32 1.08 -1.12
C GLN A 438 -5.38 -0.02 -1.03
N PRO A 439 -5.75 -0.68 -2.15
CA PRO A 439 -6.64 -1.81 -2.09
C PRO A 439 -6.00 -2.95 -1.29
N ILE A 440 -6.79 -3.61 -0.46
CA ILE A 440 -6.32 -4.77 0.29
C ILE A 440 -6.79 -6.01 -0.44
N SER A 441 -5.90 -6.75 -1.09
CA SER A 441 -6.21 -8.02 -1.76
C SER A 441 -6.27 -9.19 -0.77
N GLY A 442 -7.21 -10.11 -0.99
CA GLY A 442 -7.33 -11.36 -0.23
C GLY A 442 -7.70 -11.17 1.26
N LEU A 443 -8.23 -10.01 1.63
CA LEU A 443 -8.67 -9.73 3.00
C LEU A 443 -9.93 -10.53 3.30
N PRO A 444 -9.97 -11.38 4.36
CA PRO A 444 -11.19 -12.01 4.80
C PRO A 444 -12.24 -10.98 5.22
N VAL A 445 -13.44 -11.11 4.64
CA VAL A 445 -14.58 -10.21 4.84
C VAL A 445 -15.81 -11.02 5.21
N HIS A 446 -16.53 -10.52 6.19
CA HIS A 446 -17.79 -11.05 6.70
C HIS A 446 -18.94 -10.14 6.25
N LEU A 447 -19.92 -10.71 5.56
CA LEU A 447 -21.18 -10.06 5.25
C LEU A 447 -22.20 -10.45 6.32
N GLU A 448 -22.68 -9.43 7.03
CA GLU A 448 -23.62 -9.58 8.12
C GLU A 448 -24.94 -8.88 7.77
N ILE A 449 -26.06 -9.48 8.18
CA ILE A 449 -27.38 -8.92 8.03
C ILE A 449 -28.15 -8.90 9.34
N ARG A 450 -29.08 -7.94 9.45
CA ARG A 450 -30.04 -7.86 10.54
C ARG A 450 -31.40 -7.44 9.98
N THR A 451 -32.38 -8.34 10.02
CA THR A 451 -33.72 -8.03 9.54
C THR A 451 -34.37 -6.97 10.43
N VAL A 452 -35.18 -6.08 9.84
CA VAL A 452 -35.91 -5.05 10.59
C VAL A 452 -36.77 -5.72 11.69
N GLY A 453 -36.72 -5.16 12.90
CA GLY A 453 -37.39 -5.70 14.09
C GLY A 453 -36.57 -6.75 14.85
N GLU A 454 -35.38 -7.14 14.37
CA GLU A 454 -34.48 -8.06 15.08
C GLU A 454 -33.32 -7.32 15.77
N ALA A 455 -32.88 -7.87 16.90
CA ALA A 455 -31.79 -7.29 17.70
C ALA A 455 -30.40 -7.75 17.23
N SER A 456 -30.28 -8.98 16.71
CA SER A 456 -28.97 -9.61 16.46
C SER A 456 -28.58 -9.61 14.99
N TRP A 457 -27.30 -9.36 14.73
CA TRP A 457 -26.68 -9.56 13.42
C TRP A 457 -26.42 -11.05 13.18
N ARG A 458 -26.52 -11.48 11.92
CA ARG A 458 -26.20 -12.83 11.47
C ARG A 458 -25.23 -12.74 10.30
N GLU A 459 -24.17 -13.51 10.36
CA GLU A 459 -23.27 -13.69 9.22
C GLU A 459 -23.95 -14.60 8.18
N ILE A 460 -23.88 -14.18 6.91
CA ILE A 460 -24.50 -14.92 5.81
C ILE A 460 -23.51 -15.29 4.69
N LEU A 461 -22.35 -14.64 4.65
CA LEU A 461 -21.29 -14.95 3.71
C LEU A 461 -19.95 -14.54 4.31
N GLN A 462 -19.00 -15.48 4.27
CA GLN A 462 -17.59 -15.19 4.43
C GLN A 462 -16.92 -15.27 3.06
N THR A 463 -16.16 -14.25 2.70
CA THR A 463 -15.46 -14.16 1.42
C THR A 463 -14.13 -13.44 1.60
N ALA A 464 -13.41 -13.19 0.52
CA ALA A 464 -12.22 -12.35 0.51
C ALA A 464 -12.31 -11.27 -0.55
N THR A 465 -11.61 -10.15 -0.33
CA THR A 465 -11.49 -9.09 -1.33
C THR A 465 -10.71 -9.55 -2.56
N GLY A 466 -11.10 -9.04 -3.72
CA GLY A 466 -10.34 -9.17 -4.95
C GLY A 466 -9.05 -8.33 -4.96
N PRO A 467 -8.24 -8.42 -6.03
CA PRO A 467 -7.00 -7.65 -6.16
C PRO A 467 -7.15 -6.13 -6.04
N ASP A 468 -8.34 -5.61 -6.37
CA ASP A 468 -8.71 -4.20 -6.28
C ASP A 468 -9.35 -3.82 -4.92
N GLY A 469 -9.29 -4.72 -3.93
CA GLY A 469 -9.86 -4.49 -2.61
C GLY A 469 -11.38 -4.57 -2.56
N THR A 470 -12.03 -5.00 -3.65
CA THR A 470 -13.49 -5.04 -3.73
C THR A 470 -14.07 -6.41 -3.36
N VAL A 471 -15.29 -6.39 -2.84
CA VAL A 471 -16.15 -7.57 -2.68
C VAL A 471 -17.47 -7.27 -3.36
N ILE A 472 -17.93 -8.18 -4.21
CA ILE A 472 -19.25 -8.11 -4.84
C ILE A 472 -20.02 -9.36 -4.41
N ALA A 473 -21.22 -9.17 -3.89
CA ALA A 473 -22.08 -10.27 -3.49
C ALA A 473 -23.55 -10.00 -3.89
N PRO A 474 -24.19 -10.89 -4.68
CA PRO A 474 -25.62 -10.84 -4.87
C PRO A 474 -26.33 -11.31 -3.60
N LEU A 475 -27.35 -10.58 -3.17
CA LEU A 475 -28.10 -10.86 -1.94
C LEU A 475 -29.60 -10.92 -2.22
N THR A 476 -30.21 -12.08 -2.00
CA THR A 476 -31.67 -12.24 -2.08
C THR A 476 -32.27 -12.13 -0.68
N LEU A 477 -33.14 -11.15 -0.48
CA LEU A 477 -33.74 -10.87 0.83
C LEU A 477 -35.22 -11.20 0.83
N GLY A 478 -35.66 -11.88 1.89
CA GLY A 478 -37.09 -12.09 2.15
C GLY A 478 -37.76 -10.89 2.79
N ASN A 479 -37.02 -10.05 3.51
CA ASN A 479 -37.53 -8.94 4.32
C ASN A 479 -36.60 -7.73 4.18
N SER A 480 -37.14 -6.53 4.42
CA SER A 480 -36.33 -5.33 4.62
C SER A 480 -35.29 -5.57 5.70
N THR A 481 -34.02 -5.29 5.38
CA THR A 481 -32.87 -5.79 6.13
C THR A 481 -31.75 -4.77 6.14
N PHE A 482 -31.11 -4.58 7.29
CA PHE A 482 -29.84 -3.88 7.40
C PHE A 482 -28.69 -4.81 7.05
N VAL A 483 -27.70 -4.28 6.36
CA VAL A 483 -26.53 -5.00 5.87
C VAL A 483 -25.28 -4.22 6.27
N ARG A 484 -24.23 -4.94 6.65
CA ARG A 484 -22.89 -4.38 6.83
C ARG A 484 -21.82 -5.38 6.43
N LEU A 485 -20.62 -4.86 6.15
CA LEU A 485 -19.42 -5.65 5.92
C LEU A 485 -18.45 -5.43 7.07
N ARG A 486 -17.71 -6.48 7.43
CA ARG A 486 -16.71 -6.45 8.51
C ARG A 486 -15.45 -7.21 8.10
N SER A 487 -14.29 -6.77 8.57
CA SER A 487 -13.04 -7.55 8.54
C SER A 487 -12.52 -7.72 9.96
N ASP A 488 -11.91 -8.86 10.25
CA ASP A 488 -11.26 -9.10 11.54
C ASP A 488 -9.99 -8.28 11.69
N ALA A 489 -9.65 -7.94 12.93
CA ALA A 489 -8.33 -7.42 13.25
C ALA A 489 -7.28 -8.54 13.15
N SER A 490 -6.09 -8.18 12.70
CA SER A 490 -4.89 -9.02 12.72
C SER A 490 -3.73 -8.27 13.36
N TRP A 491 -2.59 -8.93 13.51
CA TRP A 491 -1.36 -8.26 13.94
C TRP A 491 -0.86 -7.23 12.91
N GLU A 492 -1.23 -7.39 11.63
CA GLU A 492 -0.86 -6.43 10.57
C GLU A 492 -1.84 -5.26 10.48
N ARG A 493 -3.12 -5.48 10.81
CA ARG A 493 -4.22 -4.57 10.45
C ARG A 493 -5.29 -4.47 11.52
N LEU A 494 -5.81 -3.28 11.75
CA LEU A 494 -7.04 -3.10 12.51
C LEU A 494 -8.23 -3.69 11.74
N GLY A 495 -9.18 -4.25 12.49
CA GLY A 495 -10.46 -4.66 11.94
C GLY A 495 -11.24 -3.46 11.42
N SER A 496 -12.12 -3.68 10.46
CA SER A 496 -12.96 -2.63 9.87
C SER A 496 -14.42 -3.05 9.90
N GLN A 497 -15.31 -2.07 9.99
CA GLN A 497 -16.74 -2.26 9.81
C GLN A 497 -17.28 -1.13 8.94
N SER A 498 -18.04 -1.48 7.91
CA SER A 498 -18.69 -0.49 7.04
C SER A 498 -19.83 0.22 7.77
N SER A 499 -20.33 1.30 7.18
CA SER A 499 -21.65 1.83 7.55
C SER A 499 -22.74 0.76 7.36
N GLU A 500 -23.76 0.80 8.21
CA GLU A 500 -24.96 -0.02 8.07
C GLU A 500 -25.89 0.59 7.03
N LEU A 501 -26.24 -0.17 6.00
CA LEU A 501 -27.21 0.27 4.98
C LEU A 501 -28.44 -0.62 4.99
N GLN A 502 -29.61 -0.02 4.76
CA GLN A 502 -30.88 -0.74 4.68
C GLN A 502 -31.24 -1.03 3.23
N VAL A 503 -31.67 -2.26 2.97
CA VAL A 503 -32.35 -2.65 1.72
C VAL A 503 -33.83 -2.83 2.03
N PHE A 504 -34.68 -2.13 1.29
CA PHE A 504 -36.13 -2.25 1.38
C PHE A 504 -36.63 -3.35 0.45
N VAL A 505 -37.42 -4.29 0.99
CA VAL A 505 -38.05 -5.35 0.18
C VAL A 505 -39.51 -4.98 -0.05
N LYS A 506 -39.85 -4.77 -1.32
CA LYS A 506 -41.25 -4.65 -1.77
C LYS A 506 -41.86 -6.04 -1.86
N GLY A 507 -43.02 -6.21 -1.23
CA GLY A 507 -43.81 -7.42 -1.39
C GLY A 507 -44.17 -7.66 -2.85
N LYS A 508 -44.44 -8.92 -3.21
CA LYS A 508 -45.01 -9.32 -4.50
C LYS A 508 -46.47 -9.68 -4.30
N LEU A 509 -47.35 -8.90 -4.92
CA LEU A 509 -48.79 -9.09 -4.91
C LEU A 509 -49.24 -9.84 -6.18
N SER A 510 -49.94 -10.96 -6.00
CA SER A 510 -50.65 -11.66 -7.08
C SER A 510 -52.14 -11.40 -6.95
N VAL A 511 -52.82 -11.22 -8.08
CA VAL A 511 -54.27 -10.97 -8.14
C VAL A 511 -54.89 -11.94 -9.12
N ASN A 512 -55.95 -12.61 -8.69
CA ASN A 512 -56.82 -13.43 -9.52
C ASN A 512 -58.26 -12.90 -9.41
N ALA A 513 -58.83 -12.53 -10.54
CA ALA A 513 -60.17 -11.96 -10.63
C ALA A 513 -60.88 -12.52 -11.87
N PRO A 514 -62.21 -12.69 -11.83
CA PRO A 514 -62.96 -13.11 -13.01
C PRO A 514 -62.90 -12.04 -14.10
N THR A 515 -62.92 -12.45 -15.37
CA THR A 515 -62.95 -11.53 -16.52
C THR A 515 -64.34 -10.96 -16.77
N SER A 516 -65.40 -11.62 -16.32
CA SER A 516 -66.78 -11.15 -16.41
C SER A 516 -67.65 -11.61 -15.23
N SER A 517 -68.74 -10.89 -14.96
CA SER A 517 -69.68 -11.21 -13.88
C SER A 517 -71.07 -10.62 -14.16
N PRO A 518 -72.17 -11.33 -13.82
CA PRO A 518 -73.52 -10.76 -13.90
C PRO A 518 -73.71 -9.55 -12.97
N VAL A 519 -74.47 -8.55 -13.41
CA VAL A 519 -74.92 -7.44 -12.54
C VAL A 519 -75.56 -7.97 -11.26
N GLY A 520 -75.21 -7.39 -10.11
CA GLY A 520 -75.78 -7.74 -8.81
C GLY A 520 -75.22 -9.03 -8.21
N SER A 521 -74.36 -9.77 -8.91
CA SER A 521 -73.69 -10.94 -8.35
C SER A 521 -72.45 -10.57 -7.52
N GLN A 522 -72.09 -11.44 -6.58
CA GLN A 522 -70.87 -11.28 -5.80
C GLN A 522 -69.64 -11.63 -6.66
N ILE A 523 -68.73 -10.67 -6.79
CA ILE A 523 -67.46 -10.82 -7.48
C ILE A 523 -66.40 -11.13 -6.42
N LEU A 524 -65.77 -12.30 -6.54
CA LEU A 524 -64.66 -12.71 -5.69
C LEU A 524 -63.32 -12.39 -6.36
N ILE A 525 -62.48 -11.64 -5.66
CA ILE A 525 -61.12 -11.30 -6.07
C ILE A 525 -60.19 -11.86 -4.99
N HIS A 526 -59.31 -12.79 -5.36
CA HIS A 526 -58.41 -13.43 -4.42
C HIS A 526 -56.97 -13.34 -4.92
N GLY A 527 -56.01 -13.61 -4.05
CA GLY A 527 -54.62 -13.52 -4.42
C GLY A 527 -53.70 -13.90 -3.28
N THR A 528 -52.40 -13.72 -3.48
CA THR A 528 -51.39 -13.97 -2.46
C THR A 528 -50.37 -12.84 -2.42
N VAL A 529 -49.84 -12.59 -1.22
CA VAL A 529 -48.68 -11.74 -0.95
C VAL A 529 -47.45 -12.60 -0.69
N GLN A 530 -46.33 -12.24 -1.29
CA GLN A 530 -45.01 -12.81 -0.99
C GLN A 530 -44.03 -11.73 -0.51
N PRO A 531 -43.21 -11.98 0.53
CA PRO A 531 -43.16 -13.21 1.34
C PRO A 531 -44.49 -13.48 2.08
N LYS A 532 -44.79 -14.75 2.35
CA LYS A 532 -46.03 -15.16 3.02
C LYS A 532 -46.11 -14.52 4.40
N ARG A 533 -47.19 -13.79 4.66
CA ARG A 533 -47.41 -13.09 5.93
C ARG A 533 -48.88 -13.03 6.28
N THR A 534 -49.16 -13.15 7.56
CA THR A 534 -50.50 -12.95 8.12
C THR A 534 -50.70 -11.49 8.50
N GLY A 535 -51.92 -10.99 8.38
CA GLY A 535 -52.29 -9.68 8.91
C GLY A 535 -51.95 -8.48 8.02
N VAL A 536 -51.40 -8.67 6.81
CA VAL A 536 -51.13 -7.56 5.88
C VAL A 536 -52.45 -7.00 5.38
N GLU A 537 -52.69 -5.70 5.54
CA GLU A 537 -53.91 -5.05 5.05
C GLU A 537 -53.94 -5.05 3.52
N ILE A 538 -55.01 -5.62 2.96
CA ILE A 538 -55.31 -5.61 1.53
C ILE A 538 -56.60 -4.82 1.32
N SER A 539 -56.58 -3.87 0.41
CA SER A 539 -57.77 -3.11 0.02
C SER A 539 -57.96 -3.08 -1.48
N LEU A 540 -59.19 -2.84 -1.92
CA LEU A 540 -59.54 -2.75 -3.33
C LEU A 540 -59.93 -1.32 -3.68
N GLU A 541 -59.41 -0.82 -4.80
CA GLU A 541 -59.82 0.45 -5.38
C GLU A 541 -60.51 0.23 -6.71
N ARG A 542 -61.57 1.00 -6.94
CA ARG A 542 -62.33 1.06 -8.20
C ARG A 542 -62.00 2.35 -8.92
N PHE A 543 -61.82 2.29 -10.24
CA PHE A 543 -61.64 3.48 -11.06
C PHE A 543 -63.00 4.13 -11.34
N VAL A 544 -63.21 5.35 -10.84
CA VAL A 544 -64.48 6.09 -10.94
C VAL A 544 -64.20 7.53 -11.34
N SER A 545 -64.81 7.98 -12.44
CA SER A 545 -64.74 9.37 -12.91
C SER A 545 -63.31 9.90 -13.05
N GLY A 546 -62.40 9.08 -13.60
CA GLY A 546 -61.00 9.48 -13.85
C GLY A 546 -60.05 9.30 -12.67
N ALA A 547 -60.53 8.86 -11.50
CA ALA A 547 -59.69 8.66 -10.32
C ALA A 547 -59.90 7.28 -9.67
N TRP A 548 -58.88 6.79 -8.97
CA TRP A 548 -59.00 5.60 -8.12
C TRP A 548 -59.67 5.98 -6.81
N LYS A 549 -60.73 5.26 -6.44
CA LYS A 549 -61.46 5.45 -5.18
C LYS A 549 -61.55 4.13 -4.42
N PRO A 550 -61.52 4.14 -3.07
CA PRO A 550 -61.77 2.92 -2.30
C PRO A 550 -63.11 2.29 -2.68
N SER A 551 -63.13 0.98 -2.95
CA SER A 551 -64.40 0.26 -3.20
C SER A 551 -65.16 -0.07 -1.91
N GLY A 552 -64.50 0.10 -0.76
CA GLY A 552 -64.98 -0.34 0.55
C GLY A 552 -64.56 -1.78 0.90
N ALA A 553 -64.13 -2.59 -0.07
CA ALA A 553 -63.63 -3.94 0.20
C ALA A 553 -62.21 -3.90 0.77
N LYS A 554 -62.05 -4.49 1.96
CA LYS A 554 -60.77 -4.66 2.66
C LYS A 554 -60.72 -6.02 3.34
N THR A 555 -59.52 -6.56 3.48
CA THR A 555 -59.26 -7.82 4.19
C THR A 555 -57.83 -7.81 4.72
N GLN A 556 -57.45 -8.86 5.44
CA GLN A 556 -56.08 -9.13 5.83
C GLN A 556 -55.64 -10.47 5.26
N THR A 557 -54.34 -10.61 4.99
CA THR A 557 -53.78 -11.88 4.54
C THR A 557 -53.83 -12.95 5.64
N ASP A 558 -54.06 -14.20 5.25
CA ASP A 558 -54.00 -15.36 6.13
C ASP A 558 -52.55 -15.85 6.35
N ILE A 559 -52.36 -16.96 7.06
CA ILE A 559 -51.02 -17.51 7.37
C ILE A 559 -50.23 -17.93 6.12
N SER A 560 -50.92 -18.20 5.02
CA SER A 560 -50.33 -18.56 3.74
C SER A 560 -50.00 -17.34 2.87
N GLY A 561 -50.31 -16.13 3.36
CA GLY A 561 -50.25 -14.88 2.59
C GLY A 561 -51.44 -14.72 1.63
N GLY A 562 -52.44 -15.60 1.69
CA GLY A 562 -53.64 -15.56 0.86
C GLY A 562 -54.61 -14.49 1.32
N TYR A 563 -55.34 -13.89 0.39
CA TYR A 563 -56.42 -12.95 0.70
C TYR A 563 -57.61 -13.17 -0.23
N SER A 564 -58.80 -12.75 0.23
CA SER A 564 -60.02 -12.74 -0.56
C SER A 564 -60.82 -11.47 -0.27
N LEU A 565 -61.25 -10.80 -1.34
CA LEU A 565 -62.05 -9.59 -1.36
C LEU A 565 -63.34 -9.87 -2.12
N SER A 566 -64.44 -9.25 -1.70
CA SER A 566 -65.72 -9.34 -2.41
C SER A 566 -66.28 -7.96 -2.73
N VAL A 567 -66.78 -7.78 -3.95
CA VAL A 567 -67.50 -6.59 -4.39
C VAL A 567 -68.72 -6.97 -5.24
N THR A 568 -69.65 -6.03 -5.41
CA THR A 568 -70.83 -6.21 -6.26
C THR A 568 -71.04 -4.96 -7.09
N GLU A 569 -71.26 -5.14 -8.40
CA GLU A 569 -71.55 -4.06 -9.33
C GLU A 569 -73.05 -3.97 -9.58
N THR A 570 -73.59 -2.76 -9.52
CA THR A 570 -75.02 -2.48 -9.70
C THR A 570 -75.37 -1.96 -11.09
N THR A 571 -74.38 -1.80 -11.97
CA THR A 571 -74.57 -1.25 -13.33
C THR A 571 -73.88 -2.13 -14.37
N ARG A 572 -74.47 -2.21 -15.58
CA ARG A 572 -73.87 -2.90 -16.76
C ARG A 572 -72.75 -2.09 -17.39
N THR A 573 -71.75 -1.72 -16.60
CA THR A 573 -70.56 -1.01 -17.10
C THR A 573 -69.30 -1.79 -16.71
N PRO A 574 -68.29 -1.89 -17.60
CA PRO A 574 -67.03 -2.53 -17.25
C PRO A 574 -66.40 -1.85 -16.02
N ALA A 575 -66.07 -2.65 -15.01
CA ALA A 575 -65.51 -2.18 -13.77
C ALA A 575 -63.99 -2.39 -13.76
N ARG A 576 -63.22 -1.31 -13.55
CA ARG A 576 -61.76 -1.36 -13.46
C ARG A 576 -61.33 -1.31 -12.00
N TYR A 577 -60.44 -2.22 -11.63
CA TYR A 577 -60.00 -2.43 -10.27
C TYR A 577 -58.47 -2.51 -10.17
N ARG A 578 -57.95 -2.20 -8.99
CA ARG A 578 -56.59 -2.54 -8.57
C ARG A 578 -56.59 -2.90 -7.08
N VAL A 579 -55.74 -3.84 -6.71
CA VAL A 579 -55.54 -4.24 -5.30
C VAL A 579 -54.40 -3.42 -4.72
N ILE A 580 -54.56 -2.93 -3.50
CA ILE A 580 -53.55 -2.20 -2.73
C ILE A 580 -53.15 -3.04 -1.54
N MET A 581 -51.85 -3.32 -1.44
CA MET A 581 -51.22 -3.92 -0.27
C MET A 581 -50.66 -2.80 0.62
N GLY A 582 -51.06 -2.78 1.88
CA GLY A 582 -50.56 -1.85 2.89
C GLY A 582 -49.10 -2.10 3.27
N ASN A 583 -48.49 -1.14 3.96
CA ASN A 583 -47.13 -1.30 4.51
C ASN A 583 -47.15 -2.26 5.71
N ASP A 584 -46.10 -3.07 5.81
CA ASP A 584 -45.75 -3.90 6.97
C ASP A 584 -44.37 -3.43 7.46
N GLU A 585 -44.07 -3.61 8.75
CA GLU A 585 -42.78 -3.23 9.36
C GLU A 585 -41.55 -3.76 8.60
N LYS A 586 -41.69 -4.91 7.95
CA LYS A 586 -40.60 -5.65 7.30
C LYS A 586 -40.74 -5.74 5.78
N ILE A 587 -41.85 -5.31 5.16
CA ILE A 587 -42.00 -5.21 3.70
C ILE A 587 -42.80 -3.97 3.30
N ALA A 588 -42.35 -3.28 2.26
CA ALA A 588 -43.06 -2.13 1.73
C ALA A 588 -44.33 -2.56 0.98
N GLY A 589 -45.39 -1.75 1.09
CA GLY A 589 -46.66 -1.95 0.40
C GLY A 589 -46.52 -1.84 -1.13
N GLN A 590 -47.53 -2.35 -1.84
CA GLN A 590 -47.51 -2.41 -3.30
C GLN A 590 -48.90 -2.11 -3.88
N VAL A 591 -48.91 -1.40 -5.01
CA VAL A 591 -50.09 -1.25 -5.86
C VAL A 591 -50.05 -2.34 -6.94
N GLY A 592 -51.07 -3.20 -6.96
CA GLY A 592 -51.22 -4.26 -7.94
C GLY A 592 -51.53 -3.74 -9.35
N ALA A 593 -51.36 -4.62 -10.33
CA ALA A 593 -51.74 -4.34 -11.71
C ALA A 593 -53.25 -4.05 -11.82
N VAL A 594 -53.61 -3.19 -12.78
CA VAL A 594 -55.00 -2.87 -13.08
C VAL A 594 -55.64 -4.00 -13.86
N PHE A 595 -56.84 -4.41 -13.47
CA PHE A 595 -57.65 -5.40 -14.18
C PHE A 595 -59.07 -4.88 -14.41
N THR A 596 -59.75 -5.43 -15.41
CA THR A 596 -61.11 -5.03 -15.81
C THR A 596 -62.02 -6.23 -15.77
N ILE A 597 -63.22 -6.05 -15.21
CA ILE A 597 -64.27 -7.06 -15.16
C ILE A 597 -65.44 -6.56 -16.01
N VAL A 598 -65.86 -7.36 -16.99
CA VAL A 598 -67.02 -7.07 -17.83
C VAL A 598 -68.30 -7.42 -17.08
N ILE A 599 -69.17 -6.43 -16.86
CA ILE A 599 -70.44 -6.63 -16.14
C ILE A 599 -71.58 -6.78 -17.16
N TYR A 600 -72.28 -7.92 -17.13
CA TYR A 600 -73.32 -8.29 -18.11
C TYR A 600 -74.71 -8.52 -17.50
#